data_AF-A0A950C686-F1
#
_entry.id   AF-A0A950C686-F1
#
_cell.length_a   1.000
_cell.length_b   1.000
_cell.length_c   1.000
_cell.angle_alpha   90.00
_cell.angle_beta   90.00
_cell.angle_gamma   90.00
#
_symmetry.space_group_name_H-M   'P 1'
#
loop_
_entity.id
_entity.type
_entity.pdbx_description
1 polymer ?
#
loop_
_entity_poly.entity_id
_entity_poly.type
_entity_poly.pdbx_seq_one_letter_code
_entity_poly.pdbx_strand_id
1 'polypeptide(L)'
;MIPTLPRPTWLRAATALYVGAFLVFLFLPLAVVAVFAFNDAPYPAPPWHGFTLDWFLGNEAEGRVGLFRDSELLGSIWTSCIVALWVTGLSVAVGT
;
A
#
# COMPACT_ATOMS: atom_id res chain seq x y z
N MET A 1 -8.22 8.46 -31.91
CA MET A 1 -8.93 9.55 -31.19
C MET A 1 -8.51 10.85 -31.86
N ILE A 2 -9.44 11.60 -32.47
CA ILE A 2 -9.10 12.89 -33.07
C ILE A 2 -9.02 13.93 -31.92
N PRO A 3 -7.85 14.49 -31.59
CA PRO A 3 -7.69 15.36 -30.42
C PRO A 3 -8.49 16.68 -30.50
N THR A 4 -8.95 17.05 -31.69
CA THR A 4 -9.54 18.36 -31.99
C THR A 4 -11.05 18.45 -31.78
N LEU A 5 -11.73 17.36 -31.44
CA LEU A 5 -13.18 17.39 -31.20
C LEU A 5 -13.50 17.94 -29.80
N PRO A 6 -14.33 19.00 -29.67
CA PRO A 6 -14.74 19.51 -28.37
C PRO A 6 -15.52 18.42 -27.62
N ARG A 7 -14.95 17.94 -26.50
CA ARG A 7 -15.59 16.93 -25.66
C ARG A 7 -16.66 17.61 -24.79
N PRO A 8 -17.93 17.22 -24.88
CA PRO A 8 -18.95 17.78 -24.01
C PRO A 8 -18.68 17.40 -22.55
N THR A 9 -19.15 18.23 -21.63
CA THR A 9 -18.85 18.14 -20.18
C THR A 9 -19.24 16.78 -19.58
N TRP A 10 -20.35 16.18 -20.02
CA TRP A 10 -20.80 14.87 -19.56
C TRP A 10 -19.82 13.73 -19.91
N LEU A 11 -19.22 13.75 -21.10
CA LEU A 11 -18.23 12.76 -21.53
C LEU A 11 -16.95 12.86 -20.70
N ARG A 12 -16.56 14.08 -20.29
CA ARG A 12 -15.44 14.31 -19.39
C ARG A 12 -15.75 13.79 -17.98
N ALA A 13 -16.94 14.12 -17.46
CA ALA A 13 -17.40 13.65 -16.15
C ALA A 13 -17.50 12.12 -16.10
N ALA A 14 -18.07 11.49 -17.13
CA ALA A 14 -18.16 10.04 -17.23
C ALA A 14 -16.78 9.36 -17.27
N THR A 15 -15.82 9.94 -18.01
CA THR A 15 -14.44 9.44 -18.03
C THR A 15 -13.78 9.56 -16.66
N ALA A 16 -13.93 10.70 -15.98
CA ALA A 16 -13.38 10.90 -14.65
C ALA A 16 -14.00 9.94 -13.62
N LEU A 17 -15.32 9.75 -13.66
CA LEU A 17 -16.03 8.81 -12.78
C LEU A 17 -15.58 7.38 -13.04
N TYR A 18 -15.45 6.97 -14.30
CA TYR A 18 -14.94 5.66 -14.68
C TYR A 18 -13.52 5.44 -14.16
N VAL A 19 -12.60 6.38 -14.39
CA VAL A 19 -11.22 6.28 -13.89
C VAL A 19 -11.20 6.24 -12.35
N GLY A 20 -12.01 7.06 -11.69
CA GLY A 20 -12.15 7.05 -10.23
C GLY A 20 -12.64 5.70 -9.70
N ALA A 21 -13.71 5.15 -10.28
CA ALA A 21 -14.24 3.85 -9.91
C ALA A 21 -13.24 2.71 -10.18
N PHE A 22 -12.53 2.78 -11.31
CA PHE A 22 -11.47 1.84 -11.65
C PHE A 22 -10.34 1.87 -10.63
N LEU A 23 -9.84 3.06 -10.26
CA LEU A 23 -8.79 3.20 -9.26
C LEU A 23 -9.26 2.75 -7.87
N VAL A 24 -10.50 3.07 -7.48
CA VAL A 24 -11.08 2.56 -6.23
C VAL A 24 -11.10 1.04 -6.22
N PHE A 25 -11.61 0.42 -7.27
CA PHE A 25 -11.62 -1.04 -7.39
C PHE A 25 -10.21 -1.64 -7.37
N LEU A 26 -9.26 -1.01 -8.08
CA LEU A 26 -7.86 -1.44 -8.15
C LEU A 26 -7.17 -1.41 -6.79
N PHE A 27 -7.40 -0.36 -5.99
CA PHE A 27 -6.78 -0.18 -4.68
C PHE A 27 -7.57 -0.77 -3.50
N LEU A 28 -8.83 -1.18 -3.72
CA LEU A 28 -9.69 -1.72 -2.66
C LEU A 28 -9.04 -2.89 -1.90
N PRO A 29 -8.42 -3.90 -2.54
CA PRO A 29 -7.77 -5.00 -1.81
C PRO A 29 -6.60 -4.52 -0.93
N LEU A 30 -5.82 -3.53 -1.40
CA LEU A 30 -4.73 -2.96 -0.62
C LEU A 30 -5.26 -2.19 0.60
N ALA A 31 -6.35 -1.44 0.43
CA ALA A 31 -7.03 -0.74 1.52
C ALA A 31 -7.59 -1.74 2.55
N VAL A 32 -8.16 -2.86 2.10
CA VAL A 32 -8.64 -3.93 2.98
C VAL A 32 -7.50 -4.49 3.83
N VAL A 33 -6.35 -4.83 3.24
CA VAL A 33 -5.18 -5.31 3.99
C VAL A 33 -4.69 -4.26 4.99
N ALA A 34 -4.64 -2.98 4.59
CA ALA A 34 -4.24 -1.89 5.47
C ALA A 34 -5.19 -1.72 6.66
N VAL A 35 -6.50 -1.85 6.47
CA VAL A 35 -7.49 -1.82 7.57
C VAL A 35 -7.31 -3.02 8.50
N PHE A 36 -7.09 -4.21 7.95
CA PHE A 36 -6.87 -5.41 8.76
C PHE A 36 -5.55 -5.41 9.56
N ALA A 37 -4.59 -4.54 9.23
CA ALA A 37 -3.40 -4.35 10.06
C ALA A 37 -3.73 -3.81 11.47
N PHE A 38 -4.93 -3.24 11.65
CA PHE A 38 -5.45 -2.81 12.95
C PHE A 38 -6.38 -3.84 13.62
N ASN A 39 -6.61 -5.00 13.00
CA ASN A 39 -7.46 -6.04 13.57
C ASN A 39 -6.70 -6.78 14.67
N ASP A 40 -7.34 -6.97 15.82
CA ASP A 40 -6.81 -7.76 16.93
C ASP A 40 -6.96 -9.28 16.69
N ALA A 41 -6.42 -9.75 15.56
CA ALA A 41 -6.44 -11.14 15.17
C ALA A 41 -5.02 -11.60 14.79
N PRO A 42 -4.65 -12.88 15.01
CA PRO A 42 -3.33 -13.41 14.64
C PRO A 42 -3.01 -13.35 13.14
N TYR A 43 -4.03 -13.17 12.30
CA TYR A 43 -3.92 -13.05 10.85
C TYR A 43 -4.95 -12.03 10.34
N PRO A 44 -4.64 -11.31 9.25
CA PRO A 44 -5.50 -10.25 8.70
C PRO A 44 -6.69 -10.85 7.93
N ALA A 45 -7.63 -11.47 8.64
CA ALA A 45 -8.85 -12.02 8.06
C ALA A 45 -10.09 -11.76 8.94
N PRO A 46 -11.30 -11.89 8.36
CA PRO A 46 -12.54 -11.91 9.13
C PRO A 46 -12.62 -13.12 10.07
N PRO A 47 -13.40 -13.04 11.18
CA PRO A 47 -14.18 -11.89 11.64
C PRO A 47 -13.31 -10.80 12.29
N TRP A 48 -13.87 -9.61 12.49
CA TRP A 48 -13.18 -8.51 13.18
C TRP A 48 -13.14 -8.78 14.68
N HIS A 49 -11.96 -8.80 15.28
CA HIS A 49 -11.74 -9.16 16.69
C HIS A 49 -11.51 -7.95 17.61
N GLY A 50 -11.26 -6.76 17.06
CA GLY A 50 -11.01 -5.55 17.84
C GLY A 50 -10.04 -4.63 17.12
N PHE A 51 -9.86 -3.41 17.64
CA PHE A 51 -8.84 -2.50 17.16
C PHE A 51 -7.58 -2.63 18.03
N THR A 52 -6.41 -2.81 17.42
CA THR A 52 -5.12 -2.87 18.11
C THR A 52 -4.03 -2.09 17.35
N LEU A 53 -3.02 -1.63 18.09
CA LEU A 53 -1.77 -1.07 17.56
C LEU A 53 -0.55 -1.96 17.87
N ASP A 54 -0.78 -3.14 18.44
CA ASP A 54 0.29 -4.02 18.93
C ASP A 54 1.13 -4.59 17.78
N TRP A 55 0.58 -4.71 16.58
CA TRP A 55 1.37 -5.07 15.39
C TRP A 55 2.42 -4.00 15.03
N PHE A 56 2.22 -2.75 15.44
CA PHE A 56 3.14 -1.64 15.17
C PHE A 56 4.06 -1.36 16.36
N LEU A 57 3.46 -1.13 17.53
CA LEU A 57 4.18 -0.71 18.75
C LEU A 57 4.62 -1.91 19.61
N GLY A 58 3.93 -3.03 19.47
CA GLY A 58 4.17 -4.25 20.22
C GLY A 58 3.54 -4.27 21.61
N ASN A 59 3.29 -5.48 22.10
CA ASN A 59 2.68 -5.77 23.39
C ASN A 59 3.27 -7.08 23.95
N GLU A 60 4.10 -6.98 24.98
CA GLU A 60 4.80 -8.13 25.57
C GLU A 60 3.83 -9.11 26.26
N ALA A 61 2.72 -8.60 26.82
CA ALA A 61 1.71 -9.45 27.47
C ALA A 61 1.03 -10.40 26.47
N GLU A 62 0.98 -10.01 25.20
CA GLU A 62 0.42 -10.81 24.10
C GLU A 62 1.48 -11.48 23.23
N GLY A 63 2.76 -11.38 23.61
CA GLY A 63 3.88 -11.95 22.84
C GLY A 63 4.13 -11.27 21.49
N ARG A 64 3.70 -10.01 21.31
CA ARG A 64 3.85 -9.23 20.07
C ARG A 64 5.06 -8.30 20.15
N VAL A 65 6.06 -8.50 19.28
CA VAL A 65 7.24 -7.64 19.23
C VAL A 65 6.88 -6.23 18.72
N GLY A 66 6.08 -6.14 17.66
CA GLY A 66 5.70 -4.89 17.00
C GLY A 66 6.72 -4.44 15.95
N LEU A 67 6.22 -3.92 14.82
CA LEU A 67 7.01 -3.51 13.66
C LEU A 67 8.19 -2.58 14.02
N PHE A 68 7.97 -1.60 14.90
CA PHE A 68 9.00 -0.62 15.23
C PHE A 68 10.08 -1.13 16.19
N ARG A 69 9.85 -2.29 16.83
CA ARG A 69 10.81 -2.92 17.74
C ARG A 69 11.52 -4.12 17.10
N ASP A 70 11.05 -4.56 15.93
CA ASP A 70 11.65 -5.64 15.17
C ASP A 70 12.84 -5.11 14.34
N SER A 71 14.04 -5.18 14.91
CA SER A 71 15.27 -4.71 14.27
C SER A 71 15.65 -5.51 13.02
N GLU A 72 15.25 -6.78 12.94
CA GLU A 72 15.55 -7.64 11.79
C GLU A 72 14.68 -7.23 10.60
N LEU A 73 13.38 -7.05 10.81
CA LEU A 73 12.44 -6.60 9.79
C LEU A 73 12.79 -5.18 9.29
N LEU A 74 13.06 -4.25 10.20
CA LEU A 74 13.49 -2.89 9.83
C LEU A 74 14.83 -2.90 9.08
N GLY A 75 15.77 -3.75 9.49
CA GLY A 75 17.02 -3.96 8.78
C GLY A 75 16.81 -4.48 7.35
N SER A 76 15.89 -5.43 7.16
CA SER A 76 15.52 -5.94 5.85
C SER A 76 14.95 -4.87 4.93
N ILE A 77 14.01 -4.05 5.43
CA ILE A 77 13.44 -2.91 4.68
C ILE A 77 14.56 -1.95 4.26
N TRP A 78 15.47 -1.64 5.18
CA TRP A 78 16.59 -0.75 4.90
C TRP A 78 17.52 -1.29 3.81
N THR A 79 17.87 -2.58 3.88
CA THR A 79 18.64 -3.25 2.84
C THR A 79 17.92 -3.19 1.48
N SER A 80 16.62 -3.47 1.44
CA SER A 80 15.83 -3.36 0.21
C SER A 80 15.85 -1.94 -0.37
N CYS A 81 15.75 -0.90 0.46
CA CYS A 81 15.85 0.50 0.01
C CYS A 81 17.21 0.79 -0.62
N ILE A 82 18.31 0.36 0.02
CA ILE A 82 19.67 0.56 -0.52
C ILE A 82 19.82 -0.14 -1.87
N VAL A 83 19.40 -1.40 -1.95
CA VAL A 83 19.48 -2.19 -3.19
C VAL A 83 18.65 -1.54 -4.29
N ALA A 84 17.40 -1.18 -4.01
CA ALA A 84 16.51 -0.55 -4.97
C ALA A 84 17.08 0.77 -5.52
N LEU A 85 17.70 1.58 -4.67
CA LEU A 85 18.32 2.85 -5.05
C LEU A 85 19.49 2.65 -6.02
N TRP A 86 20.42 1.75 -5.69
CA TRP A 86 21.57 1.47 -6.56
C TRP A 86 21.15 0.83 -7.88
N VAL A 87 20.27 -0.17 -7.83
CA VAL A 87 19.75 -0.83 -9.04
C VAL A 87 19.09 0.18 -9.95
N THR A 88 18.19 1.01 -9.42
CA THR A 88 17.49 2.04 -10.20
C THR A 88 18.48 3.03 -10.82
N GLY A 89 19.42 3.56 -10.02
CA GLY A 89 20.41 4.53 -10.49
C GLY A 89 21.31 3.99 -11.60
N LEU A 90 21.82 2.76 -11.43
CA LEU A 90 22.65 2.12 -12.44
C LEU A 90 21.85 1.76 -13.70
N SER A 91 20.62 1.26 -13.56
CA SER A 91 19.75 0.97 -14.69
C SER A 91 19.43 2.21 -15.52
N VAL A 92 19.17 3.35 -14.88
CA VAL A 92 18.97 4.63 -15.59
C VAL A 92 20.26 5.03 -16.30
N ALA A 93 21.41 5.02 -15.61
CA ALA A 93 22.68 5.45 -16.18
C ALA A 93 23.15 4.62 -17.39
N VAL A 94 22.88 3.31 -17.39
CA VAL A 94 23.22 2.42 -18.51
C VAL A 94 22.14 2.44 -19.60
N GLY A 95 20.88 2.65 -19.22
CA GLY A 95 19.73 2.58 -20.12
C GLY A 95 19.44 3.86 -20.90
N THR A 96 20.04 4.99 -20.55
CA THR A 96 19.99 6.28 -21.28
C THR A 96 21.26 6.48 -22.11
#